data_AF-A0A5D2GME7-F1
#
_entry.id   AF-A0A5D2GME7-F1
#
_cell.length_a   1.000
_cell.length_b   1.000
_cell.length_c   1.000
_cell.angle_alpha   90.00
_cell.angle_beta   90.00
_cell.angle_gamma   90.00
#
_symmetry.space_group_name_H-M   'P 1'
#
loop_
_entity.id
_entity.type
_entity.pdbx_description
1 polymer ?
#
loop_
_entity_poly.entity_id
_entity_poly.type
_entity_poly.pdbx_seq_one_letter_code
_entity_poly.pdbx_strand_id
1 'polypeptide(L)'
;MDSLRQEKVQKFEEFVDRRLKPDLVHAIAERDKIFDQQKIFSDLRKNIENLEKNSVTSLRTLVNLGSEVYMQAEVPDTQHIFVDVGLGFHVEFTWSEALKFISLRKEKLERQIEEYTRLIASIKAQIKLVCEGIRELLQIPEEKTVEGRVF
;
A
#
# COMPACT_ATOMS: atom_id res chain seq x y z
N MET A 1 34.13 -18.48 -27.79
CA MET A 1 32.81 -17.84 -27.92
C MET A 1 31.94 -18.01 -26.67
N ASP A 2 32.17 -19.04 -25.85
CA ASP A 2 31.37 -19.29 -24.63
C ASP A 2 31.61 -18.31 -23.49
N SER A 3 32.86 -17.85 -23.30
CA SER A 3 33.20 -16.83 -22.28
C SER A 3 32.39 -15.54 -22.42
N LEU A 4 32.15 -15.07 -23.65
CA LEU A 4 31.43 -13.82 -23.90
C LEU A 4 29.91 -13.95 -23.65
N ARG A 5 29.37 -15.16 -23.80
CA ARG A 5 27.98 -15.49 -23.47
C ARG A 5 27.79 -15.58 -21.96
N GLN A 6 28.71 -16.26 -21.26
CA GLN A 6 28.73 -16.36 -19.80
C GLN A 6 28.77 -14.98 -19.14
N GLU A 7 29.60 -14.08 -19.65
CA GLU A 7 29.76 -12.72 -19.09
C GLU A 7 28.50 -11.86 -19.31
N LYS A 8 27.79 -12.04 -20.42
CA LYS A 8 26.50 -11.37 -20.67
C LYS A 8 25.41 -11.89 -19.75
N VAL A 9 25.32 -13.21 -19.57
CA VAL A 9 24.36 -13.83 -18.64
C VAL A 9 24.58 -13.32 -17.22
N GLN A 10 25.83 -13.30 -16.73
CA GLN A 10 26.14 -12.76 -15.41
C GLN A 10 25.72 -11.29 -15.25
N LYS A 11 25.93 -10.44 -16.28
CA LYS A 11 25.51 -9.03 -16.23
C LYS A 11 23.97 -8.89 -16.16
N PHE A 12 23.23 -9.75 -16.87
CA PHE A 12 21.77 -9.75 -16.81
C PHE A 12 21.25 -10.27 -15.47
N GLU A 13 21.83 -11.35 -14.94
CA GLU A 13 21.50 -11.86 -13.59
C GLU A 13 21.80 -10.81 -12.52
N GLU A 14 22.97 -10.18 -12.57
CA GLU A 14 23.36 -9.13 -11.63
C GLU A 14 22.43 -7.91 -11.73
N PHE A 15 21.98 -7.55 -12.94
CA PHE A 15 21.01 -6.47 -13.13
C PHE A 15 19.64 -6.80 -12.54
N VAL A 16 19.16 -8.04 -12.72
CA VAL A 16 17.90 -8.51 -12.12
C VAL A 16 18.00 -8.49 -10.60
N ASP A 17 19.09 -9.03 -10.04
CA ASP A 17 19.27 -9.19 -8.60
C ASP A 17 19.57 -7.89 -7.88
N ARG A 18 20.38 -7.00 -8.47
CA ARG A 18 20.82 -5.76 -7.81
C ARG A 18 19.92 -4.56 -8.08
N ARG A 19 19.06 -4.61 -9.10
CA ARG A 19 18.12 -3.51 -9.38
C ARG A 19 16.67 -3.96 -9.44
N LEU A 20 16.30 -4.79 -10.40
CA LEU A 20 14.88 -5.06 -10.64
C LEU A 20 14.17 -5.71 -9.44
N LYS A 21 14.82 -6.64 -8.73
CA LYS A 21 14.27 -7.23 -7.51
C LYS A 21 14.15 -6.21 -6.37
N PRO A 22 15.19 -5.44 -6.00
CA PRO A 22 15.06 -4.34 -5.05
C PRO A 22 13.98 -3.31 -5.41
N ASP A 23 13.92 -2.90 -6.67
CA ASP A 23 12.93 -1.93 -7.16
C ASP A 23 11.50 -2.49 -7.02
N LEU A 24 11.31 -3.78 -7.31
CA LEU A 24 10.03 -4.46 -7.10
C LEU A 24 9.62 -4.47 -5.63
N VAL A 25 10.55 -4.82 -4.73
CA VAL A 25 10.29 -4.85 -3.28
C VAL A 25 9.95 -3.46 -2.79
N HIS A 26 10.68 -2.44 -3.23
CA HIS A 26 10.42 -1.05 -2.88
C HIS A 26 9.04 -0.59 -3.38
N ALA A 27 8.70 -0.84 -4.63
CA ALA A 27 7.41 -0.47 -5.20
C ALA A 27 6.23 -1.16 -4.48
N ILE A 28 6.39 -2.42 -4.09
CA ILE A 28 5.40 -3.15 -3.27
C ILE A 28 5.26 -2.49 -1.90
N ALA A 29 6.38 -2.20 -1.21
CA ALA A 29 6.35 -1.58 0.10
C ALA A 29 5.68 -0.19 0.08
N GLU A 30 5.94 0.63 -0.93
CA GLU A 30 5.28 1.94 -1.08
C GLU A 30 3.77 1.79 -1.32
N ARG A 31 3.35 0.83 -2.16
CA ARG A 31 1.93 0.54 -2.36
C ARG A 31 1.26 0.09 -1.06
N ASP A 32 1.92 -0.76 -0.28
CA ASP A 32 1.36 -1.29 0.96
C ASP A 32 1.20 -0.19 2.02
N LYS A 33 2.13 0.78 2.10
CA LYS A 33 1.96 1.99 2.94
C LYS A 33 0.71 2.78 2.55
N ILE A 34 0.43 2.91 1.25
CA ILE A 34 -0.76 3.64 0.76
C ILE A 34 -2.03 2.87 1.12
N PHE A 35 -2.01 1.54 1.05
CA PHE A 35 -3.13 0.69 1.51
C PHE A 35 -3.40 0.87 3.01
N ASP A 36 -2.37 0.92 3.84
CA ASP A 36 -2.51 1.16 5.27
C ASP A 36 -3.15 2.53 5.54
N GLN A 37 -2.72 3.58 4.82
CA GLN A 37 -3.35 4.89 4.87
C GLN A 37 -4.83 4.85 4.44
N GLN A 38 -5.13 4.15 3.36
CA GLN A 38 -6.51 3.99 2.87
C GLN A 38 -7.39 3.29 3.92
N LYS A 39 -6.85 2.29 4.63
CA LYS A 39 -7.53 1.58 5.72
C LYS A 39 -7.84 2.53 6.88
N ILE A 40 -6.86 3.31 7.33
CA ILE A 40 -7.05 4.32 8.40
C ILE A 40 -8.20 5.27 8.05
N PHE A 41 -8.23 5.81 6.84
CA PHE A 41 -9.32 6.68 6.39
C PHE A 41 -10.67 5.96 6.28
N SER A 42 -10.67 4.67 5.91
CA SER A 42 -11.88 3.85 5.88
C SER A 42 -12.47 3.63 7.26
N ASP A 43 -11.62 3.35 8.25
CA ASP A 43 -12.03 3.13 9.64
C ASP A 43 -12.49 4.45 10.28
N LEU A 44 -11.79 5.56 10.03
CA LEU A 44 -12.21 6.90 10.45
C LEU A 44 -13.61 7.24 9.91
N ARG A 45 -13.86 6.99 8.62
CA ARG A 45 -15.17 7.21 8.01
C ARG A 45 -16.27 6.43 8.72
N LYS A 46 -16.06 5.13 8.95
CA LYS A 46 -17.04 4.27 9.66
C LYS A 46 -17.33 4.79 11.06
N ASN A 47 -16.30 5.24 11.78
CA ASN A 47 -16.47 5.80 13.12
C ASN A 47 -17.30 7.08 13.09
N ILE A 48 -17.03 8.00 12.15
CA ILE A 48 -17.82 9.23 12.00
C ILE A 48 -19.28 8.91 11.63
N GLU A 49 -19.50 8.04 10.65
CA GLU A 49 -20.85 7.62 10.24
C GLU A 49 -21.61 6.96 11.40
N ASN A 50 -20.92 6.21 12.28
CA ASN A 50 -21.53 5.62 13.47
C ASN A 50 -21.88 6.68 14.52
N LEU A 51 -21.01 7.66 14.75
CA LEU A 51 -21.29 8.79 15.67
C LEU A 51 -22.50 9.60 15.18
N GLU A 52 -22.53 9.90 13.87
CA GLU A 52 -23.60 10.67 13.23
C GLU A 52 -24.94 9.92 13.27
N LYS A 53 -24.96 8.64 12.88
CA LYS A 53 -26.19 7.81 12.90
C LYS A 53 -26.82 7.68 14.28
N ASN A 54 -25.98 7.58 15.32
CA ASN A 54 -26.46 7.43 16.69
C ASN A 54 -26.64 8.78 17.40
N SER A 55 -26.35 9.91 16.74
CA SER A 55 -26.40 11.26 17.31
C SER A 55 -25.66 11.35 18.66
N VAL A 56 -24.54 10.64 18.76
CA VAL A 56 -23.74 10.59 20.00
C VAL A 56 -22.97 11.89 20.06
N THR A 57 -23.44 12.86 20.84
CA THR A 57 -22.82 14.18 21.01
C THR A 57 -21.77 14.22 22.12
N SER A 58 -21.80 13.26 23.04
CA SER A 58 -20.81 13.07 24.10
C SER A 58 -20.42 11.60 24.17
N LEU A 59 -19.13 11.29 24.35
CA LEU A 59 -18.64 9.92 24.33
C LEU A 59 -17.74 9.65 25.55
N ARG A 60 -18.09 8.61 26.33
CA ARG A 60 -17.20 8.07 27.36
C ARG A 60 -16.52 6.83 26.80
N THR A 61 -15.20 6.81 26.76
CA THR A 61 -14.41 5.77 26.11
C THR A 61 -13.17 5.38 26.94
N LEU A 62 -12.57 4.24 26.62
CA LEU A 62 -11.26 3.83 27.13
C LEU A 62 -10.22 4.09 26.05
N VAL A 63 -9.22 4.92 26.36
CA VAL A 63 -8.12 5.25 25.47
C VAL A 63 -6.89 4.43 25.89
N ASN A 64 -6.29 3.73 24.94
CA ASN A 64 -5.05 3.01 25.14
C ASN A 64 -3.88 4.01 25.22
N LEU A 65 -3.14 3.99 26.32
CA LEU A 65 -1.97 4.84 26.57
C LEU A 65 -0.64 4.14 26.19
N GLY A 66 -0.69 2.86 25.83
CA GLY A 66 0.46 1.99 25.53
C GLY A 66 0.51 0.77 26.43
N SER A 67 1.16 -0.30 25.97
CA SER A 67 1.40 -1.54 26.75
C SER A 67 0.14 -2.13 27.42
N GLU A 68 -1.00 -2.11 26.72
CA GLU A 68 -2.31 -2.54 27.23
C GLU A 68 -2.78 -1.78 28.49
N VAL A 69 -2.28 -0.57 28.71
CA VAL A 69 -2.76 0.34 29.76
C VAL A 69 -3.84 1.23 29.16
N TYR A 70 -5.03 1.19 29.76
CA TYR A 70 -6.19 1.95 29.29
C TYR A 70 -6.62 2.99 30.33
N MET A 71 -6.95 4.19 29.87
CA MET A 71 -7.50 5.26 30.70
C MET A 71 -8.88 5.65 30.23
N GLN A 72 -9.77 5.93 31.17
CA GLN A 72 -11.09 6.44 30.86
C GLN A 72 -11.03 7.91 30.46
N ALA A 73 -11.58 8.22 29.29
CA ALA A 73 -11.72 9.56 28.77
C ALA A 73 -13.19 9.89 28.53
N GLU A 74 -13.54 11.15 28.73
CA GLU A 74 -14.83 11.73 28.41
C GLU A 74 -14.63 12.79 27.32
N VAL A 75 -15.32 12.62 26.21
CA VAL A 75 -15.33 13.53 25.08
C VAL A 75 -16.62 14.34 25.16
N PRO A 76 -16.54 15.64 25.51
CA PRO A 76 -17.72 16.46 25.76
C PRO A 76 -18.46 16.84 24.47
N ASP A 77 -17.74 16.95 23.35
CA ASP A 77 -18.28 17.20 22.02
C ASP A 77 -17.60 16.30 21.00
N THR A 78 -18.40 15.48 20.32
CA THR A 78 -17.96 14.58 19.25
C THR A 78 -18.18 15.15 17.86
N GLN A 79 -18.91 16.27 17.73
CA GLN A 79 -19.27 16.88 16.45
C GLN A 79 -18.05 17.46 15.73
N HIS A 80 -17.02 17.80 16.49
CA HIS A 80 -15.73 18.30 16.02
C HIS A 80 -14.65 17.24 16.20
N ILE A 81 -13.90 16.98 15.14
CA ILE A 81 -12.79 16.03 15.16
C ILE A 81 -11.54 16.63 14.54
N PHE A 82 -10.37 16.29 15.09
CA PHE A 82 -9.10 16.65 14.49
C PHE A 82 -8.68 15.59 13.48
N VAL A 83 -8.46 16.01 12.23
CA VAL A 83 -7.95 15.15 11.17
C VAL A 83 -6.57 15.62 10.75
N ASP A 84 -5.61 14.69 10.69
CA ASP A 84 -4.28 14.95 10.15
C ASP A 84 -4.36 15.20 8.64
N VAL A 85 -3.92 16.39 8.23
CA VAL A 85 -3.88 16.79 6.80
C VAL A 85 -2.49 16.65 6.18
N GLY A 86 -1.49 16.30 7.00
CA GLY A 86 -0.09 16.11 6.65
C GLY A 86 0.84 17.13 7.30
N LEU A 87 2.15 16.85 7.25
CA LEU A 87 3.22 17.72 7.77
C LEU A 87 3.08 18.06 9.26
N GLY A 88 2.39 17.21 10.03
CA GLY A 88 2.13 17.43 11.46
C GLY A 88 0.97 18.38 11.77
N PHE A 89 0.27 18.87 10.76
CA PHE A 89 -0.89 19.75 10.95
C PHE A 89 -2.18 18.94 11.11
N HIS A 90 -2.94 19.30 12.13
CA HIS A 90 -4.25 18.74 12.41
C HIS A 90 -5.28 19.86 12.27
N VAL A 91 -6.33 19.61 11.50
CA VAL A 91 -7.42 20.56 11.27
C VAL A 91 -8.66 20.05 11.97
N GLU A 92 -9.34 20.94 12.67
CA GLU A 92 -10.64 20.69 13.26
C GLU A 92 -11.71 20.68 12.16
N PHE A 93 -12.47 19.60 12.08
CA PHE A 93 -13.55 19.42 11.11
C PHE A 93 -14.84 19.03 11.81
N THR A 94 -15.96 19.50 11.27
CA THR A 94 -17.27 18.89 11.53
C THR A 94 -17.37 17.51 10.85
N TRP A 95 -18.33 16.68 11.26
CA TRP A 95 -18.58 15.37 10.61
C TRP A 95 -18.73 15.48 9.09
N SER A 96 -19.56 16.41 8.62
CA SER A 96 -19.81 16.60 7.20
C SER A 96 -18.55 17.03 6.42
N GLU A 97 -17.71 17.90 7.00
CA GLU A 97 -16.46 18.32 6.38
C GLU A 97 -15.44 17.19 6.34
N ALA A 98 -15.32 16.44 7.44
CA ALA A 98 -14.45 15.28 7.51
C ALA A 98 -14.84 14.21 6.47
N LEU A 99 -16.12 13.90 6.32
CA LEU A 99 -16.60 12.93 5.32
C LEU A 99 -16.29 13.37 3.87
N LYS A 100 -16.42 14.66 3.58
CA LYS A 100 -16.02 15.23 2.28
C LYS A 100 -14.51 15.11 2.07
N PHE A 101 -13.71 15.50 3.06
CA PHE A 101 -12.24 15.41 3.00
C PHE A 101 -11.77 13.96 2.81
N ILE A 102 -12.32 13.03 3.58
CA ILE A 102 -11.99 11.60 3.49
C ILE A 102 -12.31 11.06 2.10
N SER A 103 -13.45 11.44 1.52
CA SER A 103 -13.83 10.98 0.17
C SER A 103 -12.81 11.44 -0.89
N LEU A 104 -12.41 12.71 -0.85
CA LEU A 104 -11.36 13.26 -1.74
C LEU A 104 -10.00 12.59 -1.52
N ARG A 105 -9.63 12.33 -0.25
CA ARG A 105 -8.36 11.66 0.07
C ARG A 105 -8.34 10.21 -0.39
N LYS A 106 -9.43 9.45 -0.20
CA LYS A 106 -9.53 8.05 -0.66
C LYS A 106 -9.38 7.96 -2.18
N GLU A 107 -10.02 8.85 -2.94
CA GLU A 107 -9.88 8.88 -4.39
C GLU A 107 -8.42 9.13 -4.82
N LYS A 108 -7.73 10.06 -4.15
CA LYS A 108 -6.30 10.30 -4.42
C LYS A 108 -5.44 9.07 -4.12
N LEU A 109 -5.67 8.41 -2.98
CA LEU A 109 -4.91 7.21 -2.59
C LEU A 109 -5.18 6.06 -3.57
N GLU A 110 -6.40 5.90 -4.05
CA GLU A 110 -6.78 4.88 -5.03
C GLU A 110 -6.04 5.06 -6.35
N ARG A 111 -5.95 6.30 -6.87
CA ARG A 111 -5.14 6.61 -8.06
C ARG A 111 -3.66 6.26 -7.85
N GLN A 112 -3.11 6.55 -6.67
CA GLN A 112 -1.72 6.19 -6.35
C GLN A 112 -1.54 4.67 -6.29
N ILE A 113 -2.49 3.93 -5.71
CA ILE A 113 -2.47 2.46 -5.70
C ILE A 113 -2.46 1.91 -7.13
N GLU A 114 -3.26 2.45 -8.03
CA GLU A 114 -3.29 2.05 -9.43
C GLU A 114 -1.95 2.33 -10.15
N GLU A 115 -1.34 3.49 -9.89
CA GLU A 115 -0.01 3.84 -10.42
C GLU A 115 1.07 2.84 -9.96
N TYR A 116 1.15 2.56 -8.65
CA TYR A 116 2.10 1.58 -8.13
C TYR A 116 1.79 0.17 -8.62
N THR A 117 0.52 -0.20 -8.78
CA THR A 117 0.13 -1.51 -9.32
C THR A 117 0.62 -1.67 -10.76
N ARG A 118 0.48 -0.63 -11.59
CA ARG A 118 1.02 -0.61 -12.96
C ARG A 118 2.54 -0.67 -12.96
N LEU A 119 3.22 0.07 -12.07
CA LEU A 119 4.67 0.03 -11.94
C LEU A 119 5.17 -1.37 -11.56
N ILE A 120 4.56 -2.00 -10.55
CA ILE A 120 4.86 -3.37 -10.11
C ILE A 120 4.69 -4.36 -11.27
N ALA A 121 3.59 -4.25 -12.03
CA ALA A 121 3.35 -5.10 -13.19
C ALA A 121 4.43 -4.91 -14.27
N SER A 122 4.84 -3.66 -14.53
CA SER A 122 5.90 -3.34 -15.48
C SER A 122 7.25 -3.93 -15.06
N ILE A 123 7.64 -3.78 -13.79
CA ILE A 123 8.89 -4.35 -13.26
C ILE A 123 8.85 -5.88 -13.34
N LYS A 124 7.73 -6.52 -12.96
CA LYS A 124 7.56 -7.98 -13.09
C LYS A 124 7.70 -8.45 -14.54
N ALA A 125 7.13 -7.72 -15.50
CA ALA A 125 7.26 -8.03 -16.91
C ALA A 125 8.71 -7.89 -17.39
N GLN A 126 9.43 -6.84 -16.97
CA GLN A 126 10.85 -6.65 -17.28
C GLN A 126 11.71 -7.79 -16.73
N ILE A 127 11.49 -8.20 -15.48
CA ILE A 127 12.19 -9.35 -14.87
C ILE A 127 11.93 -10.60 -15.71
N LYS A 128 10.67 -10.88 -16.05
CA LYS A 128 10.31 -12.05 -16.85
C LYS A 128 11.01 -12.03 -18.22
N LEU A 129 11.00 -10.90 -18.93
CA LEU A 129 11.67 -10.75 -20.21
C LEU A 129 13.18 -11.00 -20.13
N VAL A 130 13.84 -10.48 -19.10
CA VAL A 130 15.28 -10.71 -18.90
C VAL A 130 15.57 -12.18 -18.58
N CYS A 131 14.74 -12.82 -17.75
CA CYS A 131 14.88 -14.25 -17.45
C CYS A 131 14.70 -15.14 -18.69
N GLU A 132 13.70 -14.86 -19.53
CA GLU A 132 13.52 -15.61 -20.79
C GLU A 132 14.67 -15.34 -21.77
N GLY A 133 15.17 -14.10 -21.86
CA GLY A 133 16.35 -13.79 -22.67
C GLY A 133 17.61 -14.53 -22.21
N ILE A 134 17.82 -14.68 -20.90
CA ILE A 134 18.90 -15.52 -20.36
C ILE A 134 18.67 -16.99 -20.72
N ARG A 135 17.43 -17.49 -20.59
CA ARG A 135 17.08 -18.89 -20.92
C ARG A 135 17.38 -19.23 -22.37
N GLU A 136 17.01 -18.36 -23.31
CA GLU A 136 17.33 -18.51 -24.74
C GLU A 136 18.84 -18.51 -25.00
N LEU A 137 19.59 -17.60 -24.36
CA LEU A 137 21.05 -17.53 -24.50
C LEU A 137 21.76 -18.80 -23.99
N LEU A 138 21.18 -19.47 -22.99
CA LEU A 138 21.69 -20.71 -22.40
C LEU A 138 21.16 -21.98 -23.10
N GLN A 139 20.27 -21.86 -24.10
CA GLN A 139 19.63 -22.99 -24.79
C GLN A 139 18.92 -23.97 -23.82
N ILE A 140 18.43 -23.47 -22.69
CA ILE A 140 17.71 -24.29 -21.72
C ILE A 140 16.30 -24.54 -22.28
N PRO A 141 15.82 -25.80 -22.36
CA PRO A 141 14.48 -26.09 -22.84
C PRO A 141 13.40 -25.39 -21.99
N GLU A 142 12.31 -24.94 -22.61
CA GLU A 142 11.19 -24.32 -21.89
C GLU A 142 10.67 -25.25 -20.77
N GLU A 143 10.58 -24.72 -19.55
CA GLU A 143 9.77 -25.34 -18.51
C GLU A 143 8.30 -25.24 -18.94
N LYS A 144 7.71 -26.38 -19.29
CA LYS A 144 6.25 -26.50 -19.46
C LYS A 144 5.59 -26.03 -18.17
N THR A 145 5.01 -24.83 -18.21
CA THR A 145 4.11 -24.34 -17.17
C THR A 145 3.06 -25.41 -16.94
N VAL A 146 3.12 -26.12 -15.80
CA VAL A 146 2.08 -27.07 -15.42
C VAL A 146 0.89 -26.21 -15.02
N GLU A 147 -0.05 -26.05 -15.95
CA GLU A 147 -1.36 -25.49 -15.67
C GLU A 147 -2.03 -26.26 -14.53
N GLY A 148 -2.54 -25.52 -13.55
CA GLY A 148 -3.64 -25.96 -12.69
C GLY A 148 -3.30 -26.96 -11.60
N ARG A 149 -3.09 -26.46 -10.39
CA ARG A 149 -3.74 -27.04 -9.21
C ARG A 149 -4.46 -25.95 -8.45
N VAL A 150 -5.76 -25.85 -8.79
CA VAL A 150 -6.82 -25.27 -7.97
C VAL A 150 -6.70 -25.83 -6.55
N PHE A 151 -6.60 -24.94 -5.57
CA PHE A 151 -7.23 -25.06 -4.24
C PHE A 151 -7.56 -23.67 -3.74
#